data_AF-A0A811R292-F1
#
_entry.id   AF-A0A811R292-F1
#
_cell.length_a   1.000
_cell.length_b   1.000
_cell.length_c   1.000
_cell.angle_alpha   90.00
_cell.angle_beta   90.00
_cell.angle_gamma   90.00
#
_symmetry.space_group_name_H-M   'P 1'
#
loop_
_entity.id
_entity.type
_entity.pdbx_description
1 polymer ?
#
loop_
_entity_poly.entity_id
_entity_poly.type
_entity_poly.pdbx_seq_one_letter_code
_entity_poly.pdbx_strand_id
1 'polypeptide(L)'
;MESLASQARPAAVLWLAGFFQAARLHRVVSFCASSRVLSIRIAQCFLLNGLIFLGSLLTLKSVVIPTLLWILPEQHNQTGGHLCEHTAAISIYSFLRSGLVEIFYVFWFYPLYVFSFILSTIWYNDIAKHALDVVKSKRLVLTQALDGHNATETEEQPEGFDRVALGIGEQVYSILLLTIFFVEVSVIGYIPYFGKAMNFLLLSLMYAYYCFEYKWNFFAVSLHERLDFFESNWAFFAGFGAPCVLPIFFFSPLTSYGFLAILYPLFVLTAAGTQAEQVIDGLKPAHEGKLQRIPVFFVAKRLTTKVLQLFPVAQKEE
;
A
#
# COMPACT_ATOMS: atom_id res chain seq x y z
N MET A 1 -17.42 19.72 -22.25
CA MET A 1 -16.16 20.16 -21.59
C MET A 1 -16.42 20.87 -20.27
N GLU A 2 -17.43 21.74 -20.16
CA GLU A 2 -17.77 22.47 -18.93
C GLU A 2 -17.92 21.58 -17.68
N SER A 3 -18.57 20.41 -17.82
CA SER A 3 -18.70 19.42 -16.72
C SER A 3 -17.37 18.81 -16.23
N LEU A 4 -16.29 18.87 -17.01
CA LEU A 4 -14.97 18.41 -16.54
C LEU A 4 -14.23 19.54 -15.83
N ALA A 5 -14.33 20.76 -16.36
CA ALA A 5 -13.75 21.96 -15.75
C ALA A 5 -14.37 22.25 -14.37
N SER A 6 -15.68 22.07 -14.22
CA SER A 6 -16.37 22.25 -12.93
C SER A 6 -15.97 21.22 -11.87
N GLN A 7 -15.52 20.03 -12.28
CA GLN A 7 -15.04 18.97 -11.37
C GLN A 7 -13.55 19.08 -11.04
N ALA A 8 -12.76 19.76 -11.87
CA ALA A 8 -11.30 19.88 -11.71
C ALA A 8 -10.89 20.64 -10.44
N ARG A 9 -11.53 21.78 -10.13
CA ARG A 9 -11.26 22.56 -8.91
C ARG A 9 -11.62 21.79 -7.62
N PRO A 10 -12.83 21.17 -7.49
CA PRO A 10 -13.14 20.26 -6.39
C PRO A 10 -12.13 19.13 -6.22
N ALA A 11 -11.77 18.44 -7.31
CA ALA A 11 -10.84 17.33 -7.28
C ALA A 11 -9.44 17.79 -6.82
N ALA A 12 -8.93 18.92 -7.33
CA ALA A 12 -7.63 19.46 -6.94
C ALA A 12 -7.57 19.86 -5.46
N VAL A 13 -8.62 20.51 -4.92
CA VAL A 13 -8.70 20.88 -3.50
C VAL A 13 -8.69 19.64 -2.60
N LEU A 14 -9.52 18.64 -2.92
CA LEU A 14 -9.58 17.39 -2.16
C LEU A 14 -8.29 16.58 -2.27
N TRP A 15 -7.68 16.51 -3.46
CA TRP A 15 -6.39 15.85 -3.69
C TRP A 15 -5.26 16.50 -2.89
N LEU A 16 -5.15 17.83 -2.92
CA LEU A 16 -4.17 18.56 -2.09
C LEU A 16 -4.41 18.32 -0.60
N ALA A 17 -5.66 18.34 -0.15
CA ALA A 17 -6.00 18.02 1.24
C ALA A 17 -5.57 16.61 1.62
N GLY A 18 -5.85 15.60 0.80
CA GLY A 18 -5.40 14.21 0.99
C GLY A 18 -3.88 14.09 1.06
N PHE A 19 -3.18 14.71 0.11
CA PHE A 19 -1.71 14.76 0.07
C PHE A 19 -1.12 15.38 1.34
N PHE A 20 -1.67 16.50 1.81
CA PHE A 20 -1.25 17.10 3.08
C PHE A 20 -1.62 16.25 4.30
N GLN A 21 -2.73 15.50 4.31
CA GLN A 21 -3.03 14.58 5.43
C GLN A 21 -2.03 13.42 5.49
N ALA A 22 -1.61 12.88 4.33
CA ALA A 22 -0.57 11.86 4.26
C ALA A 22 0.82 12.39 4.66
N ALA A 23 1.17 13.60 4.23
CA ALA A 23 2.44 14.25 4.56
C ALA A 23 2.58 14.70 6.04
N ARG A 24 1.53 14.60 6.86
CA ARG A 24 1.53 14.96 8.30
C ARG A 24 2.24 13.90 9.17
N LEU A 25 3.51 13.63 8.88
CA LEU A 25 4.35 12.66 9.59
C LEU A 25 4.56 12.99 11.08
N HIS A 26 4.28 14.22 11.54
CA HIS A 26 4.23 14.54 12.97
C HIS A 26 3.26 13.63 13.76
N ARG A 27 2.20 13.11 13.11
CA ARG A 27 1.28 12.13 13.72
C ARG A 27 2.00 10.83 14.05
N VAL A 28 2.88 10.36 13.18
CA VAL A 28 3.72 9.17 13.41
C VAL A 28 4.55 9.38 14.69
N VAL A 29 5.22 10.53 14.81
CA VAL A 29 6.01 10.87 16.00
C VAL A 29 5.15 10.90 17.27
N SER A 30 3.94 11.48 17.21
CA SER A 30 2.99 11.48 18.34
C SER A 30 2.55 10.05 18.73
N PHE A 31 2.31 9.17 17.76
CA PHE A 31 1.98 7.77 18.00
C PHE A 31 3.17 6.99 18.57
N CYS A 32 4.39 7.18 18.05
CA CYS A 32 5.62 6.61 18.60
C CYS A 32 5.81 7.00 20.06
N ALA A 33 5.67 8.29 20.39
CA ALA A 33 5.74 8.79 21.76
C ALA A 33 4.61 8.24 22.66
N SER A 34 3.44 7.95 22.09
CA SER A 34 2.29 7.36 22.81
C SER A 34 2.43 5.85 23.06
N SER A 35 3.26 5.13 22.30
CA SER A 35 3.42 3.67 22.43
C SER A 35 4.84 3.19 22.11
N ARG A 36 5.51 2.64 23.14
CA ARG A 36 6.85 2.04 23.01
C ARG A 36 6.83 0.80 22.09
N VAL A 37 5.78 -0.02 22.16
CA VAL A 37 5.62 -1.21 21.30
C VAL A 37 5.54 -0.79 19.83
N LEU A 38 4.77 0.26 19.55
CA LEU A 38 4.62 0.81 18.21
C LEU A 38 5.94 1.36 17.65
N SER A 39 6.68 2.12 18.46
CA SER A 39 8.02 2.61 18.10
C SER A 39 8.98 1.47 17.74
N ILE A 40 8.96 0.37 18.51
CA ILE A 40 9.79 -0.81 18.24
C ILE A 40 9.39 -1.47 16.91
N ARG A 41 8.09 -1.64 16.62
CA ARG A 41 7.62 -2.23 15.35
C ARG A 41 8.02 -1.37 14.14
N ILE A 42 7.91 -0.05 14.23
CA ILE A 42 8.35 0.86 13.16
C ILE A 42 9.87 0.76 12.97
N ALA A 43 10.66 0.78 14.06
CA ALA A 43 12.11 0.60 13.98
C ALA A 43 12.50 -0.75 13.36
N GLN A 44 11.78 -1.83 13.67
CA GLN A 44 11.95 -3.14 13.04
C GLN A 44 11.68 -3.11 11.52
N CYS A 45 10.61 -2.42 11.08
CA CYS A 45 10.32 -2.24 9.65
C CYS A 45 11.44 -1.46 8.94
N PHE A 46 11.92 -0.36 9.52
CA PHE A 46 13.02 0.43 8.97
C PHE A 46 14.34 -0.35 8.92
N LEU A 47 14.65 -1.12 9.96
CA LEU A 47 15.85 -1.95 10.01
C LEU A 47 15.79 -3.05 8.94
N LEU A 48 14.70 -3.81 8.87
CA LEU A 48 14.58 -4.91 7.92
C LEU A 48 14.51 -4.44 6.47
N ASN A 49 13.66 -3.45 6.17
CA ASN A 49 13.38 -3.05 4.80
C ASN A 49 14.37 -1.99 4.28
N GLY A 50 14.80 -1.07 5.16
CA GLY A 50 15.77 -0.02 4.83
C GLY A 50 17.23 -0.46 4.95
N LEU A 51 17.64 -0.99 6.09
CA LEU A 51 19.05 -1.37 6.27
C LEU A 51 19.36 -2.73 5.64
N ILE A 52 18.60 -3.78 5.98
CA ILE A 52 18.94 -5.14 5.54
C ILE A 52 18.56 -5.36 4.07
N PHE A 53 17.30 -5.14 3.69
CA PHE A 53 16.84 -5.42 2.32
C PHE A 53 17.39 -4.42 1.28
N LEU A 54 17.13 -3.11 1.43
CA LEU A 54 17.68 -2.12 0.50
C LEU A 54 19.23 -2.03 0.57
N GLY A 55 19.84 -2.18 1.74
CA GLY A 55 21.30 -2.24 1.86
C GLY A 55 21.92 -3.48 1.22
N SER A 56 21.25 -4.64 1.27
CA SER A 56 21.66 -5.83 0.51
C SER A 56 21.56 -5.60 -1.00
N LEU A 57 20.48 -4.96 -1.47
CA LEU A 57 20.30 -4.63 -2.89
C LEU A 57 21.35 -3.63 -3.38
N LEU A 58 21.71 -2.65 -2.55
CA LEU A 58 22.76 -1.68 -2.82
C LEU A 58 24.14 -2.35 -2.85
N THR A 59 24.44 -3.22 -1.88
CA THR A 59 25.69 -4.00 -1.84
C THR A 59 25.84 -4.86 -3.09
N LEU A 60 24.77 -5.53 -3.53
CA LEU A 60 24.77 -6.31 -4.77
C LEU A 60 25.09 -5.44 -5.99
N LYS A 61 24.37 -4.32 -6.17
CA LYS A 61 24.51 -3.46 -7.35
C LYS A 61 25.80 -2.64 -7.39
N SER A 62 26.28 -2.18 -6.23
CA SER A 62 27.40 -1.22 -6.13
C SER A 62 28.73 -1.83 -5.68
N VAL A 63 28.73 -3.06 -5.14
CA VAL A 63 29.95 -3.76 -4.72
C VAL A 63 30.10 -5.08 -5.46
N VAL A 64 29.14 -6.01 -5.32
CA VAL A 64 29.28 -7.39 -5.84
C VAL A 64 29.34 -7.42 -7.37
N ILE A 65 28.44 -6.73 -8.08
CA ILE A 65 28.47 -6.71 -9.54
C ILE A 65 29.76 -6.03 -10.06
N PRO A 66 30.17 -4.85 -9.57
CA PRO A 66 31.45 -4.25 -9.97
C PRO A 66 32.70 -5.08 -9.65
N THR A 67 32.77 -5.79 -8.51
CA THR A 67 33.92 -6.67 -8.21
C THR A 67 33.94 -7.90 -9.10
N LEU A 68 32.77 -8.49 -9.42
CA LEU A 68 32.67 -9.57 -10.41
C LEU A 68 33.08 -9.08 -11.81
N LEU A 69 32.71 -7.87 -12.21
CA LEU A 69 33.15 -7.25 -13.47
C LEU A 69 34.66 -6.98 -13.51
N TRP A 70 35.29 -6.71 -12.36
CA TRP A 70 36.73 -6.52 -12.26
C TRP A 70 37.52 -7.84 -12.31
N ILE A 71 37.01 -8.90 -11.66
CA ILE A 71 37.63 -10.24 -11.65
C ILE A 71 37.39 -10.99 -12.97
N LEU A 72 36.22 -10.81 -13.58
CA LEU A 72 35.78 -11.44 -14.84
C LEU A 72 35.48 -10.35 -15.89
N PRO A 73 36.52 -9.69 -16.43
CA PRO A 73 36.38 -8.54 -17.30
C PRO A 73 35.81 -8.89 -18.68
N GLU A 74 35.13 -7.91 -19.26
CA GLU A 74 34.31 -8.03 -20.47
C GLU A 74 35.09 -7.81 -21.78
N GLN A 75 36.43 -7.70 -21.70
CA GLN A 75 37.19 -6.92 -22.66
C GLN A 75 37.43 -7.61 -24.02
N HIS A 76 36.65 -7.21 -25.01
CA HIS A 76 36.96 -7.33 -26.44
C HIS A 76 37.87 -6.16 -26.87
N ASN A 77 39.19 -6.32 -26.73
CA ASN A 77 40.14 -5.44 -27.42
C ASN A 77 40.35 -5.92 -28.85
N GLN A 78 40.04 -5.06 -29.82
CA GLN A 78 40.30 -5.31 -31.23
C GLN A 78 41.78 -5.11 -31.55
N THR A 79 42.60 -6.11 -31.27
CA THR A 79 43.96 -6.25 -31.78
C THR A 79 44.19 -7.70 -32.19
N GLY A 80 44.52 -7.92 -33.46
CA GLY A 80 44.33 -9.23 -34.11
C GLY A 80 45.27 -10.35 -33.64
N GLY A 81 44.86 -11.59 -33.89
CA GLY A 81 45.75 -12.76 -33.81
C GLY A 81 45.09 -14.08 -33.41
N HIS A 82 44.31 -14.10 -32.31
CA HIS A 82 43.86 -15.36 -31.67
C HIS A 82 42.35 -15.35 -31.35
N LEU A 83 41.49 -15.38 -32.38
CA LEU A 83 40.04 -15.24 -32.18
C LEU A 83 39.38 -16.42 -31.42
N CYS A 84 39.84 -17.65 -31.58
CA CYS A 84 39.07 -18.82 -31.13
C CYS A 84 39.12 -19.03 -29.60
N GLU A 85 40.31 -19.09 -29.01
CA GLU A 85 40.48 -19.31 -27.56
C GLU A 85 39.95 -18.11 -26.74
N HIS A 86 40.22 -16.89 -27.21
CA HIS A 86 39.75 -15.67 -26.54
C HIS A 86 38.22 -15.57 -26.52
N THR A 87 37.54 -16.07 -27.56
CA THR A 87 36.06 -16.12 -27.60
C THR A 87 35.52 -17.15 -26.61
N ALA A 88 36.14 -18.33 -26.50
CA ALA A 88 35.76 -19.35 -25.53
C ALA A 88 35.95 -18.86 -24.08
N ALA A 89 37.08 -18.21 -23.78
CA ALA A 89 37.37 -17.65 -22.46
C ALA A 89 36.35 -16.57 -22.05
N ILE A 90 36.05 -15.60 -22.94
CA ILE A 90 35.01 -14.58 -22.69
C ILE A 90 33.64 -15.24 -22.41
N SER A 91 33.27 -16.26 -23.18
CA SER A 91 31.99 -16.97 -22.99
C SER A 91 31.91 -17.63 -21.61
N ILE A 92 33.00 -18.29 -21.17
CA ILE A 92 33.12 -18.88 -19.83
C ILE A 92 33.05 -17.82 -18.73
N TYR A 93 33.73 -16.68 -18.89
CA TYR A 93 33.69 -15.59 -17.91
C TYR A 93 32.31 -14.96 -17.79
N SER A 94 31.62 -14.72 -18.92
CA SER A 94 30.25 -14.21 -18.94
C SER A 94 29.27 -15.19 -18.27
N PHE A 95 29.39 -16.49 -18.57
CA PHE A 95 28.59 -17.55 -17.95
C PHE A 95 28.84 -17.63 -16.43
N LEU A 96 30.10 -17.66 -16.00
CA LEU A 96 30.47 -17.74 -14.59
C LEU A 96 29.99 -16.50 -13.81
N ARG A 97 30.16 -15.30 -14.38
CA ARG A 97 29.67 -14.04 -13.82
C ARG A 97 28.15 -14.05 -13.67
N SER A 98 27.42 -14.49 -14.70
CA SER A 98 25.96 -14.61 -14.64
C SER A 98 25.52 -15.61 -13.58
N GLY A 99 26.16 -16.78 -13.51
CA GLY A 99 25.88 -17.80 -12.51
C GLY A 99 26.14 -17.34 -11.07
N LEU A 100 27.23 -16.62 -10.82
CA LEU A 100 27.55 -16.06 -9.50
C LEU A 100 26.55 -14.98 -9.05
N VAL A 101 26.10 -14.12 -9.97
CA VAL A 101 25.04 -13.14 -9.69
C VAL A 101 23.70 -13.85 -9.42
N GLU A 102 23.37 -14.87 -10.20
CA GLU A 102 22.12 -15.64 -10.03
C GLU A 102 22.09 -16.39 -8.70
N ILE A 103 23.22 -16.99 -8.27
CA ILE A 103 23.38 -17.61 -6.95
C ILE A 103 23.09 -16.59 -5.84
N PHE A 104 23.58 -15.35 -5.96
CA PHE A 104 23.28 -14.31 -4.98
C PHE A 104 21.78 -13.95 -4.97
N TYR A 105 21.14 -13.83 -6.14
CA TYR A 105 19.70 -13.59 -6.19
C TYR A 105 18.89 -14.74 -5.56
N VAL A 106 19.18 -15.98 -5.93
CA VAL A 106 18.43 -17.17 -5.52
C VAL A 106 18.62 -17.53 -4.06
N PHE A 107 19.85 -17.50 -3.53
CA PHE A 107 20.14 -17.98 -2.18
C PHE A 107 20.22 -16.89 -1.10
N TRP A 108 20.38 -15.62 -1.49
CA TRP A 108 20.43 -14.51 -0.55
C TRP A 108 19.25 -13.56 -0.72
N PHE A 109 19.04 -13.02 -1.92
CA PHE A 109 18.08 -11.93 -2.11
C PHE A 109 16.61 -12.38 -2.09
N TYR A 110 16.23 -13.45 -2.78
CA TYR A 110 14.84 -13.94 -2.76
C TYR A 110 14.38 -14.47 -1.39
N PRO A 111 15.20 -15.24 -0.63
CA PRO A 111 14.86 -15.59 0.74
C PRO A 111 14.67 -14.34 1.61
N LEU A 112 15.60 -13.38 1.52
CA LEU A 112 15.50 -12.12 2.26
C LEU A 112 14.25 -11.31 1.88
N TYR A 113 13.85 -11.29 0.61
CA TYR A 113 12.59 -10.70 0.14
C TYR A 113 11.37 -11.38 0.78
N VAL A 114 11.30 -12.71 0.76
CA VAL A 114 10.19 -13.47 1.35
C VAL A 114 10.10 -13.26 2.86
N PHE A 115 11.22 -13.29 3.59
CA PHE A 115 11.25 -12.97 5.02
C PHE A 115 10.86 -11.51 5.30
N SER A 116 11.35 -10.55 4.50
CA SER A 116 10.94 -9.14 4.55
C SER A 116 9.43 -9.00 4.40
N PHE A 117 8.84 -9.64 3.39
CA PHE A 117 7.41 -9.59 3.11
C PHE A 117 6.57 -10.13 4.26
N ILE A 118 6.85 -11.35 4.72
CA ILE A 118 6.08 -12.00 5.80
C ILE A 118 6.15 -11.19 7.10
N LEU A 119 7.36 -10.81 7.53
CA LEU A 119 7.55 -10.05 8.77
C LEU A 119 6.91 -8.66 8.69
N SER A 120 7.06 -7.99 7.54
CA SER A 120 6.42 -6.70 7.28
C SER A 120 4.90 -6.79 7.40
N THR A 121 4.26 -7.76 6.74
CA THR A 121 2.81 -7.97 6.83
C THR A 121 2.33 -8.18 8.27
N ILE A 122 3.05 -8.98 9.07
CA ILE A 122 2.72 -9.19 10.50
C ILE A 122 2.86 -7.86 11.27
N TRP A 123 3.98 -7.15 11.10
CA TRP A 123 4.23 -5.90 11.81
C TRP A 123 3.28 -4.77 11.42
N TYR A 124 2.79 -4.71 10.18
CA TYR A 124 1.80 -3.71 9.76
C TYR A 124 0.45 -3.89 10.47
N ASN A 125 0.02 -5.14 10.67
CA ASN A 125 -1.19 -5.44 11.44
C ASN A 125 -1.03 -5.01 12.91
N ASP A 126 0.09 -5.34 13.54
CA ASP A 126 0.42 -4.89 14.92
C ASP A 126 0.45 -3.35 15.02
N ILE A 127 1.12 -2.69 14.08
CA ILE A 127 1.25 -1.22 14.01
C ILE A 127 -0.13 -0.56 13.92
N ALA A 128 -0.97 -1.05 13.01
CA ALA A 128 -2.31 -0.53 12.81
C ALA A 128 -3.16 -0.68 14.08
N LYS A 129 -3.20 -1.89 14.66
CA LYS A 129 -3.99 -2.20 15.86
C LYS A 129 -3.60 -1.29 17.03
N HIS A 130 -2.32 -1.22 17.37
CA HIS A 130 -1.85 -0.39 18.48
C HIS A 130 -2.09 1.11 18.26
N ALA A 131 -2.00 1.60 17.03
CA ALA A 131 -2.30 3.00 16.73
C ALA A 131 -3.80 3.31 16.89
N LEU A 132 -4.66 2.40 16.44
CA LEU A 132 -6.12 2.55 16.53
C LEU A 132 -6.62 2.38 17.96
N ASP A 133 -6.00 1.52 18.78
CA ASP A 133 -6.20 1.46 20.24
C ASP A 133 -5.89 2.81 20.92
N VAL A 134 -4.80 3.48 20.52
CA VAL A 134 -4.45 4.83 21.01
C VAL A 134 -5.46 5.88 20.56
N VAL A 135 -5.97 5.80 19.32
CA VAL A 135 -7.04 6.70 18.82
C VAL A 135 -8.34 6.48 19.60
N LYS A 136 -8.76 5.23 19.79
CA LYS A 136 -9.96 4.86 20.56
C LYS A 136 -9.87 5.36 21.99
N SER A 137 -8.73 5.13 22.66
CA SER A 137 -8.48 5.61 24.03
C SER A 137 -8.56 7.13 24.12
N LYS A 138 -7.94 7.86 23.20
CA LYS A 138 -8.00 9.35 23.16
C LYS A 138 -9.43 9.87 22.93
N ARG A 139 -10.22 9.20 22.08
CA ARG A 139 -11.64 9.54 21.87
C ARG A 139 -12.47 9.29 23.13
N LEU A 140 -12.32 8.15 23.80
CA LEU A 140 -13.03 7.83 25.03
C LEU A 140 -12.75 8.84 26.16
N VAL A 141 -11.48 9.22 26.37
CA VAL A 141 -11.11 10.24 27.36
C VAL A 141 -11.72 11.61 27.02
N LEU A 142 -11.75 11.98 25.74
CA LEU A 142 -12.38 13.24 25.31
C LEU A 142 -13.90 13.22 25.52
N THR A 143 -14.58 12.12 25.21
CA THR A 143 -16.01 11.95 25.46
C THR A 143 -16.31 11.99 26.97
N GLN A 144 -15.56 11.28 27.80
CA GLN A 144 -15.72 11.30 29.27
C GLN A 144 -15.45 12.68 29.89
N ALA A 145 -14.58 13.49 29.29
CA ALA A 145 -14.33 14.86 29.74
C ALA A 145 -15.43 15.86 29.31
N LEU A 146 -16.29 15.49 28.37
CA LEU A 146 -17.42 16.29 27.88
C LEU A 146 -18.75 15.83 28.52
N ASP A 147 -18.98 14.52 28.60
CA ASP A 147 -20.19 13.89 29.13
C ASP A 147 -20.10 13.64 30.65
N GLY A 148 -19.87 14.72 31.40
CA GLY A 148 -19.79 14.69 32.88
C GLY A 148 -21.06 14.26 33.62
N HIS A 149 -22.13 13.90 32.90
CA HIS A 149 -23.34 13.28 33.44
C HIS A 149 -24.07 12.44 32.36
N ASN A 150 -24.71 11.35 32.83
CA ASN A 150 -25.60 10.44 32.10
C ASN A 150 -24.92 9.28 31.34
N ALA A 151 -24.52 8.25 32.11
CA ALA A 151 -24.43 6.90 31.57
C ALA A 151 -25.83 6.32 31.37
N THR A 152 -26.12 5.85 30.14
CA THR A 152 -27.24 4.95 29.86
C THR A 152 -26.69 3.73 29.12
N GLU A 153 -27.08 2.54 29.56
CA GLU A 153 -26.52 1.28 29.09
C GLU A 153 -27.23 0.72 27.83
N THR A 154 -26.52 -0.19 27.17
CA THR A 154 -27.04 -1.29 26.34
C THR A 154 -27.73 -0.95 25.01
N GLU A 155 -27.07 -1.33 23.92
CA GLU A 155 -27.74 -1.98 22.80
C GLU A 155 -27.38 -3.47 22.80
N GLU A 156 -28.39 -4.34 22.82
CA GLU A 156 -28.21 -5.79 22.72
C GLU A 156 -27.75 -6.16 21.30
N GLN A 157 -26.61 -6.84 21.19
CA GLN A 157 -26.07 -7.25 19.89
C GLN A 157 -26.65 -8.61 19.45
N PRO A 158 -27.01 -8.76 18.15
CA PRO A 158 -27.48 -10.03 17.62
C PRO A 158 -26.38 -11.10 17.67
N GLU A 159 -26.83 -12.36 17.61
CA GLU A 159 -26.09 -13.54 18.03
C GLU A 159 -24.66 -13.63 17.48
N GLY A 160 -23.71 -13.96 18.37
CA GLY A 160 -22.28 -13.80 18.11
C GLY A 160 -21.72 -14.67 16.98
N PHE A 161 -22.40 -15.77 16.60
CA PHE A 161 -21.95 -16.65 15.52
C PHE A 161 -22.23 -16.06 14.13
N ASP A 162 -23.47 -15.66 13.84
CA ASP A 162 -23.85 -15.06 12.56
C ASP A 162 -23.05 -13.78 12.28
N ARG A 163 -22.85 -12.97 13.33
CA ARG A 163 -22.08 -11.73 13.21
C ARG A 163 -20.57 -11.96 12.99
N VAL A 164 -20.02 -13.08 13.47
CA VAL A 164 -18.64 -13.51 13.15
C VAL A 164 -18.57 -14.09 11.73
N ALA A 165 -19.53 -14.92 11.32
CA ALA A 165 -19.59 -15.47 9.97
C ALA A 165 -19.72 -14.38 8.90
N LEU A 166 -20.62 -13.41 9.11
CA LEU A 166 -20.80 -12.24 8.26
C LEU A 166 -19.51 -11.41 8.15
N GLY A 167 -18.83 -11.15 9.27
CA GLY A 167 -17.56 -10.41 9.28
C GLY A 167 -16.42 -11.14 8.55
N ILE A 168 -16.35 -12.47 8.66
CA ILE A 168 -15.40 -13.29 7.90
C ILE A 168 -15.72 -13.24 6.40
N GLY A 169 -17.00 -13.37 6.02
CA GLY A 169 -17.45 -13.28 4.63
C GLY A 169 -17.13 -11.92 4.00
N GLU A 170 -17.38 -10.83 4.72
CA GLU A 170 -17.04 -9.47 4.29
C GLU A 170 -15.52 -9.29 4.09
N GLN A 171 -14.70 -9.81 5.01
CA GLN A 171 -13.24 -9.72 4.89
C GLN A 171 -12.69 -10.55 3.72
N VAL A 172 -13.24 -11.75 3.48
CA VAL A 172 -12.89 -12.58 2.32
C VAL A 172 -13.29 -11.88 1.01
N TYR A 173 -14.48 -11.28 0.95
CA TYR A 173 -14.90 -10.48 -0.19
C TYR A 173 -13.96 -9.29 -0.41
N SER A 174 -13.59 -8.53 0.63
CA SER A 174 -12.66 -7.40 0.51
C SER A 174 -11.31 -7.83 -0.06
N ILE A 175 -10.74 -8.95 0.45
CA ILE A 175 -9.48 -9.51 -0.07
C ILE A 175 -9.60 -9.88 -1.55
N LEU A 176 -10.68 -10.57 -1.95
CA LEU A 176 -10.88 -10.98 -3.35
C LEU A 176 -11.08 -9.76 -4.28
N LEU A 177 -11.88 -8.78 -3.84
CA LEU A 177 -12.11 -7.53 -4.55
C LEU A 177 -10.80 -6.76 -4.79
N LEU A 178 -10.00 -6.60 -3.73
CA LEU A 178 -8.73 -5.90 -3.79
C LEU A 178 -7.67 -6.67 -4.60
N THR A 179 -7.69 -7.99 -4.57
CA THR A 179 -6.81 -8.83 -5.40
C THR A 179 -7.13 -8.65 -6.88
N ILE A 180 -8.41 -8.64 -7.25
CA ILE A 180 -8.82 -8.40 -8.63
C ILE A 180 -8.49 -6.96 -9.05
N PHE A 181 -8.75 -5.97 -8.19
CA PHE A 181 -8.40 -4.57 -8.46
C PHE A 181 -6.88 -4.39 -8.65
N PHE A 182 -6.03 -5.04 -7.86
CA PHE A 182 -4.57 -5.05 -8.06
C PHE A 182 -4.16 -5.58 -9.44
N VAL A 183 -4.82 -6.64 -9.93
CA VAL A 183 -4.60 -7.16 -11.29
C VAL A 183 -5.04 -6.13 -12.34
N GLU A 184 -6.20 -5.47 -12.17
CA GLU A 184 -6.66 -4.41 -13.06
C GLU A 184 -5.67 -3.24 -13.16
N VAL A 185 -5.18 -2.73 -12.02
CA VAL A 185 -4.15 -1.68 -11.96
C VAL A 185 -2.87 -2.13 -12.67
N SER A 186 -2.44 -3.37 -12.43
CA SER A 186 -1.25 -3.95 -13.07
C SER A 186 -1.39 -4.01 -14.59
N VAL A 187 -2.54 -4.44 -15.11
CA VAL A 187 -2.84 -4.49 -16.56
C VAL A 187 -2.82 -3.09 -17.18
N ILE A 188 -3.43 -2.10 -16.52
CA ILE A 188 -3.45 -0.70 -16.99
C ILE A 188 -2.04 -0.10 -17.04
N GLY A 189 -1.12 -0.53 -16.16
CA GLY A 189 0.28 -0.14 -16.17
C GLY A 189 1.04 -0.45 -17.47
N TYR A 190 0.59 -1.45 -18.25
CA TYR A 190 1.20 -1.78 -19.55
C TYR A 190 0.69 -0.94 -20.72
N ILE A 191 -0.35 -0.12 -20.53
CA ILE A 191 -0.91 0.72 -21.61
C ILE A 191 0.04 1.91 -21.87
N PRO A 192 0.58 2.09 -23.08
CA PRO A 192 1.50 3.18 -23.39
C PRO A 192 0.82 4.55 -23.33
N TYR A 193 1.62 5.60 -23.11
CA TYR A 193 1.21 7.01 -22.97
C TYR A 193 0.23 7.29 -21.82
N PHE A 194 -1.05 6.98 -21.99
CA PHE A 194 -2.10 7.30 -21.02
C PHE A 194 -2.08 6.41 -19.77
N GLY A 195 -1.61 5.16 -19.91
CA GLY A 195 -1.57 4.20 -18.81
C GLY A 195 -0.67 4.60 -17.64
N LYS A 196 0.41 5.37 -17.86
CA LYS A 196 1.30 5.79 -16.75
C LYS A 196 0.60 6.71 -15.74
N ALA A 197 -0.12 7.71 -16.23
CA ALA A 197 -0.87 8.65 -15.37
C ALA A 197 -2.07 7.97 -14.71
N MET A 198 -2.78 7.11 -15.46
CA MET A 198 -3.91 6.33 -14.92
C MET A 198 -3.44 5.31 -13.87
N ASN A 199 -2.32 4.62 -14.12
CA ASN A 199 -1.71 3.70 -13.17
C ASN A 199 -1.27 4.44 -11.90
N PHE A 200 -0.62 5.62 -12.00
CA PHE A 200 -0.31 6.44 -10.82
C PHE A 200 -1.58 6.76 -9.99
N LEU A 201 -2.67 7.17 -10.65
CA LEU A 201 -3.93 7.47 -9.98
C LEU A 201 -4.53 6.24 -9.27
N LEU A 202 -4.66 5.13 -9.99
CA LEU A 202 -5.25 3.89 -9.47
C LEU A 202 -4.40 3.23 -8.38
N LEU A 203 -3.08 3.26 -8.54
CA LEU A 203 -2.13 2.76 -7.55
C LEU A 203 -2.15 3.62 -6.28
N SER A 204 -2.27 4.94 -6.42
CA SER A 204 -2.49 5.86 -5.28
C SER A 204 -3.80 5.52 -4.56
N LEU A 205 -4.90 5.33 -5.29
CA LEU A 205 -6.18 4.91 -4.72
C LEU A 205 -6.06 3.57 -3.98
N MET A 206 -5.43 2.57 -4.59
CA MET A 206 -5.23 1.24 -4.01
C MET A 206 -4.45 1.31 -2.69
N TYR A 207 -3.31 2.02 -2.66
CA TYR A 207 -2.51 2.18 -1.45
C TYR A 207 -3.23 2.98 -0.37
N ALA A 208 -4.00 4.01 -0.75
CA ALA A 208 -4.84 4.72 0.20
C ALA A 208 -5.91 3.80 0.81
N TYR A 209 -6.60 2.99 -0.01
CA TYR A 209 -7.57 2.02 0.49
C TYR A 209 -6.93 1.04 1.48
N TYR A 210 -5.79 0.45 1.15
CA TYR A 210 -5.06 -0.45 2.05
C TYR A 210 -4.70 0.21 3.40
N CYS A 211 -4.26 1.47 3.41
CA CYS A 211 -3.98 2.19 4.66
C CYS A 211 -5.24 2.48 5.49
N PHE A 212 -6.37 2.80 4.85
CA PHE A 212 -7.62 3.08 5.55
C PHE A 212 -8.43 1.82 5.91
N GLU A 213 -8.24 0.70 5.22
CA GLU A 213 -8.92 -0.58 5.50
C GLU A 213 -8.69 -1.03 6.94
N TYR A 214 -7.46 -0.89 7.48
CA TYR A 214 -7.20 -1.16 8.90
C TYR A 214 -8.07 -0.33 9.84
N LYS A 215 -8.22 0.98 9.56
CA LYS A 215 -9.05 1.90 10.36
C LYS A 215 -10.52 1.46 10.30
N TRP A 216 -11.03 1.19 9.11
CA TRP A 216 -12.44 0.81 8.93
C TRP A 216 -12.75 -0.58 9.50
N ASN A 217 -11.85 -1.56 9.35
CA ASN A 217 -11.95 -2.88 9.99
C ASN A 217 -11.98 -2.78 11.52
N PHE A 218 -11.08 -1.98 12.11
CA PHE A 218 -11.04 -1.81 13.57
C PHE A 218 -12.31 -1.17 14.14
N PHE A 219 -12.95 -0.25 13.39
CA PHE A 219 -14.23 0.34 13.75
C PHE A 219 -15.45 -0.43 13.21
N ALA A 220 -15.26 -1.61 12.60
CA ALA A 220 -16.31 -2.46 12.04
C ALA A 220 -17.30 -1.74 11.09
N VAL A 221 -16.81 -0.76 10.31
CA VAL A 221 -17.59 -0.10 9.25
C VAL A 221 -17.87 -1.14 8.15
N SER A 222 -19.07 -1.20 7.57
CA SER A 222 -19.36 -2.20 6.54
C SER A 222 -18.64 -1.90 5.22
N LEU A 223 -18.29 -2.94 4.47
CA LEU A 223 -17.63 -2.81 3.18
C LEU A 223 -18.41 -1.93 2.19
N HIS A 224 -19.74 -1.98 2.21
CA HIS A 224 -20.57 -1.12 1.35
C HIS A 224 -20.35 0.37 1.66
N GLU A 225 -20.38 0.74 2.94
CA GLU A 225 -20.13 2.11 3.39
C GLU A 225 -18.70 2.57 3.09
N ARG A 226 -17.70 1.71 3.31
CA ARG A 226 -16.29 1.99 2.95
C ARG A 226 -16.14 2.31 1.47
N LEU A 227 -16.72 1.48 0.60
CA LEU A 227 -16.61 1.63 -0.84
C LEU A 227 -17.40 2.84 -1.35
N ASP A 228 -18.58 3.13 -0.79
CA ASP A 228 -19.35 4.34 -1.13
C ASP A 228 -18.63 5.63 -0.71
N PHE A 229 -18.12 5.66 0.52
CA PHE A 229 -17.34 6.79 1.04
C PHE A 229 -16.04 7.01 0.26
N PHE A 230 -15.35 5.93 -0.12
CA PHE A 230 -14.13 5.98 -0.91
C PHE A 230 -14.37 6.46 -2.35
N GLU A 231 -15.34 5.85 -3.05
CA GLU A 231 -15.68 6.21 -4.43
C GLU A 231 -16.27 7.63 -4.55
N SER A 232 -16.99 8.09 -3.53
CA SER A 232 -17.53 9.46 -3.46
C SER A 232 -16.46 10.53 -3.21
N ASN A 233 -15.35 10.16 -2.55
CA ASN A 233 -14.28 11.07 -2.18
C ASN A 233 -12.93 10.68 -2.80
N TRP A 234 -12.96 10.02 -3.96
CA TRP A 234 -11.80 9.42 -4.63
C TRP A 234 -10.62 10.38 -4.76
N ALA A 235 -10.86 11.67 -5.01
CA ALA A 235 -9.80 12.66 -5.17
C ALA A 235 -8.96 12.83 -3.89
N PHE A 236 -9.60 12.82 -2.72
CA PHE A 236 -8.91 12.87 -1.43
C PHE A 236 -8.03 11.63 -1.21
N PHE A 237 -8.55 10.43 -1.49
CA PHE A 237 -7.80 9.19 -1.34
C PHE A 237 -6.66 9.07 -2.35
N ALA A 238 -6.87 9.49 -3.60
CA ALA A 238 -5.80 9.60 -4.60
C ALA A 238 -4.68 10.55 -4.13
N GLY A 239 -5.03 11.67 -3.51
CA GLY A 239 -4.05 12.58 -2.91
C GLY A 239 -3.30 11.95 -1.74
N PHE A 240 -4.01 11.23 -0.87
CA PHE A 240 -3.44 10.56 0.29
C PHE A 240 -2.44 9.45 -0.09
N GLY A 241 -2.75 8.62 -1.08
CA GLY A 241 -1.86 7.53 -1.52
C GLY A 241 -0.69 7.98 -2.40
N ALA A 242 -0.81 9.12 -3.08
CA ALA A 242 0.19 9.63 -4.02
C ALA A 242 1.64 9.65 -3.50
N PRO A 243 1.96 10.21 -2.31
CA PRO A 243 3.34 10.22 -1.83
C PRO A 243 3.82 8.84 -1.33
N CYS A 244 2.94 7.86 -1.12
CA CYS A 244 3.33 6.47 -0.81
C CYS A 244 3.87 5.77 -2.06
N VAL A 245 3.15 5.91 -3.19
CA VAL A 245 3.42 5.20 -4.45
C VAL A 245 4.44 5.89 -5.35
N LEU A 246 4.76 7.15 -5.07
CA LEU A 246 5.71 7.96 -5.83
C LEU A 246 7.06 7.24 -6.13
N PRO A 247 7.72 6.52 -5.19
CA PRO A 247 8.96 5.78 -5.47
C PRO A 247 8.86 4.72 -6.59
N ILE A 248 7.66 4.21 -6.89
CA ILE A 248 7.44 3.21 -7.95
C ILE A 248 7.78 3.77 -9.34
N PHE A 249 7.69 5.10 -9.51
CA PHE A 249 7.91 5.77 -10.79
C PHE A 249 9.36 6.24 -10.99
N PHE A 250 10.20 6.20 -9.95
CA PHE A 250 11.60 6.66 -9.99
C PHE A 250 12.63 5.53 -9.83
N PHE A 251 12.24 4.36 -9.29
CA PHE A 251 13.16 3.27 -8.98
C PHE A 251 12.77 1.95 -9.66
N SER A 252 13.72 1.02 -9.77
CA SER A 252 13.45 -0.34 -10.24
C SER A 252 12.52 -1.10 -9.27
N PRO A 253 11.64 -2.01 -9.72
CA PRO A 253 10.59 -2.63 -8.90
C PRO A 253 11.06 -3.17 -7.53
N LEU A 254 12.22 -3.83 -7.47
CA LEU A 254 12.81 -4.34 -6.23
C LEU A 254 13.18 -3.22 -5.23
N THR A 255 13.71 -2.12 -5.74
CA THR A 255 14.05 -0.93 -4.94
C THR A 255 12.77 -0.21 -4.49
N SER A 256 11.77 -0.10 -5.38
CA SER A 256 10.47 0.48 -5.04
C SER A 256 9.75 -0.31 -3.95
N TYR A 257 9.79 -1.65 -3.98
CA TYR A 257 9.28 -2.50 -2.91
C TYR A 257 9.93 -2.16 -1.56
N GLY A 258 11.26 -2.03 -1.51
CA GLY A 258 11.96 -1.67 -0.27
C GLY A 258 11.54 -0.31 0.29
N PHE A 259 11.33 0.70 -0.57
CA PHE A 259 10.79 2.00 -0.16
C PHE A 259 9.34 1.90 0.33
N LEU A 260 8.46 1.20 -0.40
CA LEU A 260 7.07 0.98 0.00
C LEU A 260 6.98 0.27 1.35
N ALA A 261 7.84 -0.71 1.59
CA ALA A 261 7.85 -1.47 2.83
C ALA A 261 8.33 -0.66 4.07
N ILE A 262 8.91 0.52 3.84
CA ILE A 262 9.24 1.52 4.87
C ILE A 262 8.12 2.57 4.99
N LEU A 263 7.60 3.05 3.85
CA LEU A 263 6.56 4.10 3.82
C LEU A 263 5.20 3.59 4.29
N TYR A 264 4.77 2.41 3.85
CA TYR A 264 3.45 1.87 4.14
C TYR A 264 3.04 1.92 5.62
N PRO A 265 3.84 1.45 6.61
CA PRO A 265 3.45 1.57 8.03
C PRO A 265 3.32 3.03 8.50
N LEU A 266 4.08 3.97 7.93
CA LEU A 266 3.93 5.40 8.23
C LEU A 266 2.59 5.93 7.72
N PHE A 267 2.18 5.49 6.53
CA PHE A 267 0.91 5.91 5.90
C PHE A 267 -0.30 5.27 6.58
N VAL A 268 -0.19 4.02 7.04
CA VAL A 268 -1.17 3.38 7.94
C VAL A 268 -1.36 4.22 9.22
N LEU A 269 -0.27 4.73 9.80
CA LEU A 269 -0.33 5.59 11.00
C LEU A 269 -0.93 6.98 10.72
N THR A 270 -0.60 7.60 9.59
CA THR A 270 -1.24 8.87 9.23
C THR A 270 -2.72 8.67 8.90
N ALA A 271 -3.13 7.55 8.29
CA ALA A 271 -4.52 7.19 8.06
C ALA A 271 -5.29 6.98 9.37
N ALA A 272 -4.74 6.20 10.30
CA ALA A 272 -5.32 5.98 11.64
C ALA A 272 -5.54 7.31 12.39
N GLY A 273 -4.57 8.24 12.31
CA GLY A 273 -4.67 9.58 12.89
C GLY A 273 -5.45 10.61 12.05
N THR A 274 -6.01 10.23 10.89
CA THR A 274 -6.78 11.13 10.01
C THR A 274 -8.28 10.94 10.21
N GLN A 275 -8.96 12.02 10.62
CA GLN A 275 -10.41 12.14 10.59
C GLN A 275 -10.82 12.62 9.19
N ALA A 276 -10.76 11.71 8.21
CA ALA A 276 -10.97 12.01 6.80
C ALA A 276 -12.34 12.63 6.56
N GLU A 277 -13.34 12.10 7.25
CA GLU A 277 -14.74 12.51 7.26
C GLU A 277 -14.85 14.02 7.59
N GLN A 278 -14.27 14.44 8.73
CA GLN A 278 -14.26 15.84 9.17
C GLN A 278 -13.45 16.77 8.24
N VAL A 279 -12.34 16.28 7.67
CA VAL A 279 -11.50 17.07 6.75
C VAL A 279 -12.23 17.32 5.42
N ILE A 280 -12.91 16.31 4.90
CA ILE A 280 -13.72 16.40 3.68
C ILE A 280 -14.94 17.30 3.94
N ASP A 281 -15.65 17.10 5.06
CA ASP A 281 -16.82 17.89 5.44
C ASP A 281 -16.49 19.38 5.60
N GLY A 282 -15.35 19.70 6.24
CA GLY A 282 -14.87 21.08 6.37
C GLY A 282 -14.45 21.73 5.04
N LEU A 283 -14.23 20.96 3.98
CA LEU A 283 -13.89 21.45 2.64
C LEU A 283 -15.11 21.60 1.71
N LYS A 284 -16.30 21.12 2.12
CA LYS A 284 -17.56 21.31 1.37
C LYS A 284 -17.81 22.75 0.89
N PRO A 285 -17.55 23.81 1.69
CA PRO A 285 -17.72 25.19 1.22
C PRO A 285 -16.71 25.60 0.14
N ALA A 286 -15.49 25.06 0.18
CA ALA A 286 -14.38 25.47 -0.68
C ALA A 286 -14.45 24.91 -2.11
N HIS A 287 -15.30 23.91 -2.35
CA HIS A 287 -15.43 23.26 -3.65
C HIS A 287 -16.76 23.53 -4.40
N GLU A 288 -17.68 24.33 -3.84
CA GLU A 288 -18.88 24.91 -4.52
C GLU A 288 -19.86 23.95 -5.24
N GLY A 289 -19.57 22.66 -5.30
CA GLY A 289 -20.38 21.61 -5.92
C GLY A 289 -19.89 20.22 -5.49
N LYS A 290 -20.77 19.22 -5.54
CA LYS A 290 -20.44 17.84 -5.13
C LYS A 290 -19.50 17.22 -6.17
N LEU A 291 -18.37 16.66 -5.71
CA LEU A 291 -17.51 15.84 -6.56
C LEU A 291 -18.32 14.64 -7.06
N GLN A 292 -18.25 14.35 -8.36
CA GLN A 292 -18.91 13.17 -8.92
C GLN A 292 -18.21 11.90 -8.41
N ARG A 293 -19.02 10.97 -7.88
CA ARG A 293 -18.57 9.63 -7.48
C ARG A 293 -18.04 8.91 -8.71
N ILE A 294 -16.82 8.39 -8.63
CA ILE A 294 -16.25 7.51 -9.65
C ILE A 294 -16.32 6.08 -9.10
N PRO A 295 -16.98 5.14 -9.80
CA PRO A 295 -17.13 3.77 -9.32
C PRO A 295 -15.85 2.97 -9.61
N VAL A 296 -14.75 3.34 -8.92
CA VAL A 296 -13.39 2.80 -9.13
C VAL A 296 -13.35 1.28 -9.07
N PHE A 297 -14.11 0.68 -8.16
CA PHE A 297 -14.14 -0.77 -7.97
C PHE A 297 -15.21 -1.47 -8.84
N PHE A 298 -15.81 -0.82 -9.84
CA PHE A 298 -16.91 -1.40 -10.62
C PHE A 298 -16.54 -2.72 -11.33
N VAL A 299 -15.39 -2.73 -12.01
CA VAL A 299 -14.91 -3.91 -12.74
C VAL A 299 -14.56 -5.02 -11.74
N ALA A 300 -13.79 -4.69 -10.71
CA ALA A 300 -13.43 -5.61 -9.64
C ALA A 300 -14.65 -6.21 -8.93
N LYS A 301 -15.66 -5.42 -8.56
CA LYS A 301 -16.93 -5.88 -7.97
C LYS A 301 -17.61 -6.90 -8.88
N ARG A 302 -17.76 -6.58 -10.18
CA ARG A 302 -18.43 -7.44 -11.16
C ARG A 302 -17.67 -8.77 -11.38
N LEU A 303 -16.34 -8.74 -11.35
CA LEU A 303 -15.52 -9.94 -11.44
C LEU A 303 -15.54 -10.76 -10.14
N THR A 304 -15.49 -10.11 -8.98
CA THR A 304 -15.62 -10.73 -7.65
C THR A 304 -16.92 -11.52 -7.53
N THR A 305 -18.06 -10.90 -7.85
CA THR A 305 -19.37 -11.57 -7.83
C THR A 305 -19.41 -12.77 -8.79
N LYS A 306 -18.85 -12.65 -10.00
CA LYS A 306 -18.74 -13.78 -10.93
C LYS A 306 -17.87 -14.92 -10.41
N VAL A 307 -16.74 -14.61 -9.76
CA VAL A 307 -15.85 -15.63 -9.16
C VAL A 307 -16.55 -16.34 -8.01
N LEU A 308 -17.26 -15.61 -7.15
CA LEU A 308 -18.04 -16.19 -6.05
C LEU A 308 -19.17 -17.10 -6.54
N GLN A 309 -19.83 -16.74 -7.64
CA GLN A 309 -20.84 -17.58 -8.31
C GLN A 309 -20.30 -18.91 -8.87
N LEU A 310 -18.98 -19.06 -9.04
CA LEU A 310 -18.36 -20.33 -9.45
C LEU A 310 -18.14 -21.28 -8.27
N PHE A 311 -18.31 -20.84 -7.02
CA PHE A 311 -18.19 -21.69 -5.84
C PHE A 311 -19.58 -22.18 -5.39
N PRO A 312 -19.90 -23.48 -5.55
CA PRO A 312 -21.27 -24.00 -5.36
C PRO A 312 -21.77 -24.01 -3.90
N VAL A 313 -20.96 -23.55 -2.94
CA VAL A 313 -21.37 -23.34 -1.55
C VAL A 313 -22.24 -22.09 -1.40
N ALA A 314 -22.06 -21.07 -2.26
CA ALA A 314 -22.79 -19.81 -2.20
C ALA A 314 -24.22 -19.86 -2.78
N GLN A 315 -24.70 -21.04 -3.22
CA GLN A 315 -26.05 -21.24 -3.78
C GLN A 315 -27.03 -21.93 -2.82
N LYS A 316 -26.74 -21.97 -1.52
CA LYS A 316 -27.54 -22.70 -0.50
C LYS A 316 -28.18 -21.82 0.58
N GLU A 317 -28.04 -20.51 0.50
CA GLU A 317 -28.53 -19.54 1.51
C GLU A 317 -29.30 -18.36 0.86
N GLU A 318 -30.07 -18.64 -0.20
CA GLU A 318 -31.21 -17.81 -0.66
C GLU A 318 -32.53 -18.52 -0.34
#